data_AF-A0A651H683-F1
#
_entry.id   AF-A0A651H683-F1
#
_cell.length_a   1.000
_cell.length_b   1.000
_cell.length_c   1.000
_cell.angle_alpha   90.00
_cell.angle_beta   90.00
_cell.angle_gamma   90.00
#
_symmetry.space_group_name_H-M   'P 1'
#
loop_
_entity.id
_entity.type
_entity.pdbx_description
1 polymer ?
#
loop_
_entity_poly.entity_id
_entity_poly.type
_entity_poly.pdbx_seq_one_letter_code
_entity_poly.pdbx_strand_id
1 'polypeptide(L)'
;MPDVRARRFSGPLHRAAILLALAATAAASLGSSGASEDVASGQNAEPVGHPPGNLRFETIDLLAAANHHIAASSWTIGQVIWFDQEGLDLGRLPVGQRRRGGIPYYVVDFHTAPANEALVLGEGVPGLPPSLAHLPDRISVAIGANADMLYFMHAAHVPGWKPASSSGEEALAHAEFPILALVRLHYDDGTHHDHPLHLGRDVGHWLQPEPPAPLPNAALAWAHRFREQESAFAVLHSHALRNPRPDREIHSLEFRLPPEIRPGAYALLALTIARSP
;
A
#
# COMPACT_ATOMS: atom_id res chain seq x y z
N MET A 1 33.26 61.86 26.86
CA MET A 1 33.25 62.64 25.60
C MET A 1 34.67 62.59 25.04
N PRO A 2 34.90 62.37 23.73
CA PRO A 2 33.96 62.10 22.64
C PRO A 2 33.45 60.61 22.74
N ASP A 3 33.11 59.80 21.72
CA ASP A 3 33.17 59.91 20.24
C ASP A 3 32.08 59.08 19.52
N VAL A 4 31.95 59.28 18.20
CA VAL A 4 30.95 58.70 17.29
C VAL A 4 31.57 57.59 16.43
N ARG A 5 30.84 56.48 16.21
CA ARG A 5 30.96 55.69 14.96
C ARG A 5 29.74 54.80 14.69
N ALA A 6 28.89 55.26 13.76
CA ALA A 6 27.84 54.44 13.19
C ALA A 6 28.44 53.38 12.24
N ARG A 7 27.93 52.13 12.27
CA ARG A 7 28.16 51.15 11.20
C ARG A 7 26.90 51.04 10.35
N ARG A 8 27.01 51.41 9.07
CA ARG A 8 26.02 51.08 8.05
C ARG A 8 26.26 49.64 7.59
N PHE A 9 25.22 48.80 7.58
CA PHE A 9 25.21 47.59 6.76
C PHE A 9 24.20 47.78 5.64
N SER A 10 24.70 47.76 4.40
CA SER A 10 23.93 47.85 3.17
C SER A 10 23.62 46.44 2.66
N GLY A 11 22.36 46.02 2.73
CA GLY A 11 21.86 44.80 2.08
C GLY A 11 21.02 45.16 0.84
N PRO A 12 21.21 44.50 -0.31
CA PRO A 12 20.40 44.74 -1.51
C PRO A 12 19.06 44.01 -1.43
N LEU A 13 17.96 44.76 -1.37
CA LEU A 13 16.61 44.24 -1.58
C LEU A 13 16.38 43.98 -3.07
N HIS A 14 16.34 42.71 -3.49
CA HIS A 14 15.77 42.37 -4.79
C HIS A 14 14.24 42.34 -4.72
N ARG A 15 13.62 43.14 -5.59
CA ARG A 15 12.17 43.12 -5.81
C ARG A 15 11.84 42.03 -6.85
N ALA A 16 10.86 41.19 -6.52
CA ALA A 16 10.00 40.54 -7.49
C ALA A 16 8.56 40.64 -6.98
N ALA A 17 7.60 40.82 -7.88
CA ALA A 17 6.19 41.05 -7.58
C ALA A 17 5.33 40.19 -8.51
N ILE A 18 3.99 40.32 -8.40
CA ILE A 18 2.96 39.84 -9.37
C ILE A 18 2.71 38.32 -9.26
N LEU A 19 1.47 37.79 -9.18
CA LEU A 19 0.11 38.37 -9.27
C LEU A 19 -0.86 37.58 -8.36
N LEU A 20 -1.95 38.24 -7.92
CA LEU A 20 -3.09 37.63 -7.24
C LEU A 20 -4.35 37.94 -8.06
N ALA A 21 -5.19 36.93 -8.35
CA ALA A 21 -6.43 37.11 -9.13
C ALA A 21 -7.60 36.34 -8.52
N LEU A 22 -8.78 36.96 -8.51
CA LEU A 22 -10.01 36.46 -7.88
C LEU A 22 -10.90 35.64 -8.83
N ALA A 23 -11.88 34.95 -8.22
CA ALA A 23 -12.84 34.05 -8.85
C ALA A 23 -13.94 34.73 -9.69
N ALA A 24 -14.64 33.93 -10.50
CA ALA A 24 -15.99 34.18 -10.97
C ALA A 24 -16.79 32.85 -11.06
N THR A 25 -18.10 32.92 -10.80
CA THR A 25 -19.00 31.78 -10.54
C THR A 25 -19.94 31.50 -11.71
N ALA A 26 -20.32 30.24 -11.94
CA ALA A 26 -21.60 29.85 -12.55
C ALA A 26 -22.01 28.43 -12.11
N ALA A 27 -23.31 28.14 -11.98
CA ALA A 27 -23.82 26.92 -11.33
C ALA A 27 -25.02 26.28 -12.07
N ALA A 28 -25.19 24.96 -11.85
CA ALA A 28 -26.40 24.14 -12.05
C ALA A 28 -26.95 24.02 -13.51
N SER A 29 -27.48 22.87 -13.96
CA SER A 29 -28.39 21.97 -13.23
C SER A 29 -28.45 20.53 -13.75
N LEU A 30 -28.59 19.59 -12.80
CA LEU A 30 -29.58 18.50 -12.73
C LEU A 30 -29.87 17.59 -13.94
N GLY A 31 -29.60 16.30 -13.74
CA GLY A 31 -30.21 15.18 -14.47
C GLY A 31 -30.04 13.88 -13.68
N SER A 32 -31.06 13.44 -12.93
CA SER A 32 -31.00 12.23 -12.11
C SER A 32 -31.44 10.98 -12.88
N SER A 33 -30.66 9.90 -12.80
CA SER A 33 -31.21 8.53 -12.77
C SER A 33 -30.22 7.62 -12.06
N GLY A 34 -30.72 6.71 -11.23
CA GLY A 34 -29.88 5.87 -10.38
C GLY A 34 -29.42 4.59 -11.06
N ALA A 35 -28.14 4.28 -10.91
CA ALA A 35 -27.62 2.92 -10.87
C ALA A 35 -26.43 2.90 -9.91
N SER A 36 -26.39 1.94 -8.99
CA SER A 36 -25.15 1.61 -8.28
C SER A 36 -24.31 0.75 -9.21
N GLU A 37 -23.62 1.40 -10.15
CA GLU A 37 -22.57 0.72 -10.92
C GLU A 37 -21.40 0.46 -9.99
N ASP A 38 -21.18 -0.82 -9.65
CA ASP A 38 -19.82 -1.30 -9.44
C ASP A 38 -19.01 -0.86 -10.66
N VAL A 39 -18.08 0.09 -10.46
CA VAL A 39 -17.19 0.54 -11.54
C VAL A 39 -16.43 -0.69 -12.02
N ALA A 40 -16.85 -1.19 -13.19
CA ALA A 40 -16.32 -2.42 -13.74
C ALA A 40 -14.80 -2.33 -13.78
N SER A 41 -14.13 -3.34 -13.21
CA SER A 41 -12.67 -3.42 -13.16
C SER A 41 -12.10 -3.06 -14.53
N GLY A 42 -11.31 -1.98 -14.58
CA GLY A 42 -10.76 -1.43 -15.81
C GLY A 42 -9.91 -2.44 -16.57
N GLN A 43 -10.53 -3.23 -17.43
CA GLN A 43 -9.87 -4.02 -18.46
C GLN A 43 -9.33 -3.01 -19.49
N ASN A 44 -8.11 -2.50 -19.27
CA ASN A 44 -7.19 -1.96 -20.29
C ASN A 44 -5.88 -1.42 -19.68
N ALA A 45 -5.30 -2.15 -18.73
CA ALA A 45 -3.87 -2.15 -18.50
C ALA A 45 -3.39 -3.59 -18.71
N GLU A 46 -2.57 -3.84 -19.74
CA GLU A 46 -1.85 -5.11 -19.92
C GLU A 46 -1.04 -5.37 -18.64
N PRO A 47 -1.35 -6.40 -17.85
CA PRO A 47 -0.74 -6.56 -16.54
C PRO A 47 0.70 -7.06 -16.67
N VAL A 48 1.51 -6.74 -15.66
CA VAL A 48 2.82 -7.35 -15.42
C VAL A 48 2.63 -8.88 -15.31
N GLY A 49 2.85 -9.58 -16.41
CA GLY A 49 2.85 -11.04 -16.54
C GLY A 49 1.52 -11.72 -16.19
N HIS A 50 0.69 -12.01 -17.21
CA HIS A 50 -0.33 -13.06 -17.06
C HIS A 50 0.37 -14.36 -16.57
N PRO A 51 -0.11 -15.01 -15.49
CA PRO A 51 0.51 -16.23 -15.02
C PRO A 51 0.43 -17.31 -16.12
N PRO A 52 1.51 -18.07 -16.39
CA PRO A 52 1.45 -19.15 -17.35
C PRO A 52 0.35 -20.15 -16.96
N GLY A 53 -0.46 -20.54 -17.95
CA GLY A 53 -1.77 -21.19 -17.74
C GLY A 53 -1.74 -22.59 -17.11
N ASN A 54 -0.56 -23.10 -16.76
CA ASN A 54 -0.34 -24.39 -16.12
C ASN A 54 0.06 -24.31 -14.63
N LEU A 55 0.21 -23.11 -14.05
CA LEU A 55 0.56 -22.95 -12.64
C LEU A 55 -0.55 -23.47 -11.70
N ARG A 56 -0.13 -24.22 -10.68
CA ARG A 56 -0.96 -24.57 -9.52
C ARG A 56 -0.75 -23.50 -8.44
N PHE A 57 -1.85 -22.99 -7.90
CA PHE A 57 -1.85 -21.93 -6.89
C PHE A 57 -2.30 -22.45 -5.54
N GLU A 58 -1.72 -21.91 -4.48
CA GLU A 58 -2.04 -22.22 -3.09
C GLU A 58 -2.04 -20.92 -2.27
N THR A 59 -3.17 -20.62 -1.62
CA THR A 59 -3.32 -19.44 -0.76
C THR A 59 -2.78 -19.75 0.63
N ILE A 60 -1.88 -18.91 1.14
CA ILE A 60 -1.29 -19.08 2.47
C ILE A 60 -2.22 -18.46 3.52
N ASP A 61 -2.44 -19.18 4.61
CA ASP A 61 -3.18 -18.66 5.76
C ASP A 61 -2.31 -17.65 6.54
N LEU A 62 -2.82 -16.43 6.69
CA LEU A 62 -2.16 -15.35 7.44
C LEU A 62 -2.71 -15.19 8.86
N LEU A 63 -3.78 -15.90 9.22
CA LEU A 63 -4.56 -15.69 10.45
C LEU A 63 -3.72 -15.76 11.73
N ALA A 64 -2.76 -16.70 11.78
CA ALA A 64 -1.89 -16.90 12.94
C ALA A 64 -0.86 -15.76 13.14
N ALA A 65 -0.62 -14.93 12.12
CA ALA A 65 0.34 -13.84 12.15
C ALA A 65 -0.34 -12.44 12.08
N ALA A 66 -1.63 -12.39 11.74
CA ALA A 66 -2.39 -11.16 11.55
C ALA A 66 -2.50 -10.32 12.83
N ASN A 67 -2.28 -9.01 12.69
CA ASN A 67 -2.20 -8.06 13.80
C ASN A 67 -2.99 -6.76 13.59
N HIS A 68 -3.72 -6.61 12.48
CA HIS A 68 -4.52 -5.42 12.20
C HIS A 68 -5.86 -5.74 11.53
N HIS A 69 -6.85 -4.88 11.76
CA HIS A 69 -8.17 -4.96 11.14
C HIS A 69 -8.23 -4.14 9.84
N ILE A 70 -8.96 -4.65 8.84
CA ILE A 70 -9.08 -3.97 7.53
C ILE A 70 -10.30 -3.03 7.45
N ALA A 71 -11.22 -3.12 8.42
CA ALA A 71 -12.48 -2.38 8.44
C ALA A 71 -12.77 -1.83 9.84
N ALA A 72 -13.45 -0.68 9.92
CA ALA A 72 -14.02 -0.19 11.16
C ALA A 72 -15.21 -1.08 11.57
N SER A 73 -15.00 -1.99 12.53
CA SER A 73 -16.10 -2.80 13.05
C SER A 73 -17.01 -1.94 13.95
N SER A 74 -18.26 -1.71 13.52
CA SER A 74 -19.27 -0.94 14.28
C SER A 74 -19.65 -1.57 15.63
N TRP A 75 -19.17 -2.79 15.89
CA TRP A 75 -19.42 -3.56 17.10
C TRP A 75 -18.37 -3.35 18.20
N THR A 76 -17.21 -2.73 17.90
CA THR A 76 -16.09 -2.67 18.83
C THR A 76 -15.66 -1.23 19.13
N ILE A 77 -16.17 -0.69 20.23
CA ILE A 77 -15.79 0.64 20.74
C ILE A 77 -14.28 0.66 21.01
N GLY A 78 -13.55 1.55 20.33
CA GLY A 78 -12.11 1.77 20.54
C GLY A 78 -11.17 0.92 19.69
N GLN A 79 -11.65 0.22 18.66
CA GLN A 79 -10.74 -0.38 17.67
C GLN A 79 -10.08 0.67 16.78
N VAL A 80 -8.84 0.38 16.38
CA VAL A 80 -8.09 1.20 15.44
C VAL A 80 -8.64 0.97 14.03
N ILE A 81 -9.15 2.04 13.42
CA ILE A 81 -9.61 2.05 12.02
C ILE A 81 -8.38 1.86 11.12
N TRP A 82 -8.57 1.43 9.87
CA TRP A 82 -7.48 1.28 8.90
C TRP A 82 -6.59 2.54 8.83
N PHE A 83 -5.37 2.42 9.37
CA PHE A 83 -4.43 3.53 9.57
C PHE A 83 -4.98 4.78 10.31
N ASP A 84 -5.96 4.60 11.20
CA ASP A 84 -6.65 5.63 11.99
C ASP A 84 -7.33 6.72 11.15
N GLN A 85 -7.83 6.36 9.96
CA GLN A 85 -8.54 7.29 9.06
C GLN A 85 -10.05 7.06 9.11
N GLU A 86 -10.76 7.92 9.84
CA GLU A 86 -12.22 7.86 9.96
C GLU A 86 -12.91 7.90 8.59
N GLY A 87 -13.79 6.92 8.34
CA GLY A 87 -14.53 6.79 7.07
C GLY A 87 -13.72 6.24 5.89
N LEU A 88 -12.41 6.05 6.03
CA LEU A 88 -11.53 5.57 4.98
C LEU A 88 -10.92 4.22 5.37
N ASP A 89 -11.56 3.12 4.96
CA ASP A 89 -11.10 1.76 5.26
C ASP A 89 -11.21 0.80 4.06
N LEU A 90 -10.90 -0.48 4.29
CA LEU A 90 -11.01 -1.56 3.31
C LEU A 90 -12.21 -2.49 3.60
N GLY A 91 -13.22 -2.07 4.37
CA GLY A 91 -14.42 -2.84 4.68
C GLY A 91 -15.32 -3.14 3.47
N ARG A 92 -14.96 -2.62 2.29
CA ARG A 92 -15.56 -2.93 0.99
C ARG A 92 -14.77 -3.97 0.19
N LEU A 93 -13.63 -4.45 0.70
CA LEU A 93 -12.83 -5.51 0.10
C LEU A 93 -13.60 -6.85 0.16
N PRO A 94 -13.86 -7.52 -0.97
CA PRO A 94 -14.58 -8.80 -0.94
C PRO A 94 -13.76 -9.91 -0.26
N VAL A 95 -14.25 -10.36 0.90
CA VAL A 95 -13.67 -11.43 1.73
C VAL A 95 -13.78 -12.83 1.10
N GLY A 96 -13.03 -13.78 1.67
CA GLY A 96 -12.93 -15.18 1.24
C GLY A 96 -12.05 -15.37 0.00
N GLN A 97 -12.21 -16.52 -0.67
CA GLN A 97 -11.42 -16.84 -1.86
C GLN A 97 -11.92 -16.04 -3.08
N ARG A 98 -11.05 -15.23 -3.71
CA ARG A 98 -11.37 -14.39 -4.89
C ARG A 98 -10.19 -14.36 -5.85
N ARG A 99 -10.44 -14.30 -7.17
CA ARG A 99 -9.38 -14.05 -8.16
C ARG A 99 -9.22 -12.56 -8.45
N ARG A 100 -7.97 -12.10 -8.58
CA ARG A 100 -7.54 -10.76 -9.05
C ARG A 100 -6.35 -10.93 -10.02
N GLY A 101 -6.40 -10.33 -11.20
CA GLY A 101 -5.35 -10.52 -12.22
C GLY A 101 -5.10 -12.00 -12.60
N GLY A 102 -6.12 -12.85 -12.49
CA GLY A 102 -5.98 -14.31 -12.64
C GLY A 102 -5.48 -15.05 -11.39
N ILE A 103 -4.82 -14.40 -10.45
CA ILE A 103 -4.28 -14.98 -9.20
C ILE A 103 -5.41 -15.18 -8.18
N PRO A 104 -5.58 -16.37 -7.56
CA PRO A 104 -6.47 -16.54 -6.43
C PRO A 104 -5.82 -15.96 -5.16
N TYR A 105 -6.60 -15.23 -4.38
CA TYR A 105 -6.26 -14.75 -3.04
C TYR A 105 -7.32 -15.21 -2.06
N TYR A 106 -6.96 -15.35 -0.79
CA TYR A 106 -7.88 -15.53 0.32
C TYR A 106 -7.74 -14.35 1.27
N VAL A 107 -8.84 -13.64 1.50
CA VAL A 107 -8.93 -12.57 2.53
C VAL A 107 -9.77 -13.12 3.67
N VAL A 108 -9.29 -12.97 4.90
CA VAL A 108 -10.00 -13.43 6.11
C VAL A 108 -11.36 -12.72 6.23
N ASP A 109 -12.40 -13.47 6.61
CA ASP A 109 -13.73 -12.93 6.86
C ASP A 109 -13.97 -12.79 8.38
N PHE A 110 -13.83 -11.56 8.88
CA PHE A 110 -14.04 -11.19 10.28
C PHE A 110 -15.41 -11.65 10.83
N HIS A 111 -16.46 -11.70 9.99
CA HIS A 111 -17.78 -12.14 10.44
C HIS A 111 -17.84 -13.64 10.78
N THR A 112 -16.87 -14.42 10.29
CA THR A 112 -16.75 -15.86 10.58
C THR A 112 -15.72 -16.17 11.66
N ALA A 113 -14.72 -15.29 11.86
CA ALA A 113 -13.73 -15.37 12.92
C ALA A 113 -13.34 -13.96 13.38
N PRO A 114 -13.61 -13.55 14.65
CA PRO A 114 -13.25 -12.23 15.17
C PRO A 114 -11.75 -12.16 15.45
N ALA A 115 -10.99 -12.04 14.38
CA ALA A 115 -9.54 -12.07 14.35
C ALA A 115 -9.04 -11.03 13.32
N ASN A 116 -7.77 -10.64 13.46
CA ASN A 116 -7.15 -9.71 12.53
C ASN A 116 -7.09 -10.29 11.11
N GLU A 117 -7.26 -9.44 10.11
CA GLU A 117 -7.32 -9.81 8.70
C GLU A 117 -6.07 -9.40 7.90
N ALA A 118 -5.20 -8.56 8.47
CA ALA A 118 -3.97 -8.09 7.83
C ALA A 118 -2.73 -8.22 8.72
N LEU A 119 -1.56 -8.37 8.08
CA LEU A 119 -0.25 -8.15 8.67
C LEU A 119 0.15 -6.70 8.42
N VAL A 120 0.43 -5.92 9.45
CA VAL A 120 0.88 -4.53 9.33
C VAL A 120 2.15 -4.31 10.15
N LEU A 121 3.17 -3.77 9.48
CA LEU A 121 4.43 -3.35 10.08
C LEU A 121 4.45 -1.84 10.18
N GLY A 122 4.81 -1.28 11.34
CA GLY A 122 4.75 0.16 11.59
C GLY A 122 5.66 0.70 12.68
N GLU A 123 6.40 -0.14 13.40
CA GLU A 123 7.27 0.31 14.48
C GLU A 123 8.26 1.38 14.00
N GLY A 124 8.42 2.46 14.76
CA GLY A 124 9.39 3.52 14.46
C GLY A 124 9.17 4.28 13.14
N VAL A 125 8.06 4.09 12.43
CA VAL A 125 7.69 4.91 11.26
C VAL A 125 7.31 6.32 11.73
N PRO A 126 8.04 7.38 11.32
CA PRO A 126 7.75 8.74 11.78
C PRO A 126 6.38 9.22 11.29
N GLY A 127 5.58 9.80 12.19
CA GLY A 127 4.29 10.41 11.84
C GLY A 127 3.10 9.45 11.76
N LEU A 128 3.25 8.17 12.10
CA LEU A 128 2.07 7.32 12.35
C LEU A 128 1.24 7.87 13.54
N PRO A 129 -0.08 7.70 13.52
CA PRO A 129 -0.95 8.02 14.64
C PRO A 129 -0.61 7.17 15.89
N PRO A 130 -0.80 7.69 17.12
CA PRO A 130 -0.46 6.98 18.36
C PRO A 130 -1.15 5.62 18.53
N SER A 131 -2.35 5.47 17.95
CA SER A 131 -3.11 4.23 17.89
C SER A 131 -2.33 3.06 17.25
N LEU A 132 -1.40 3.36 16.34
CA LEU A 132 -0.56 2.39 15.63
C LEU A 132 0.85 2.22 16.23
N ALA A 133 1.16 2.87 17.35
CA ALA A 133 2.48 2.77 17.98
C ALA A 133 2.83 1.36 18.50
N HIS A 134 1.86 0.44 18.52
CA HIS A 134 2.01 -0.95 18.92
C HIS A 134 2.36 -1.91 17.76
N LEU A 135 2.35 -1.43 16.50
CA LEU A 135 2.72 -2.25 15.36
C LEU A 135 4.21 -2.65 15.42
N PRO A 136 4.58 -3.89 15.07
CA PRO A 136 5.95 -4.38 15.11
C PRO A 136 6.79 -3.89 13.92
N ASP A 137 8.13 -4.03 14.01
CA ASP A 137 9.04 -3.87 12.87
C ASP A 137 9.14 -5.12 11.98
N ARG A 138 8.74 -6.29 12.47
CA ARG A 138 8.82 -7.58 11.76
C ARG A 138 7.69 -8.55 12.10
N ILE A 139 7.32 -9.39 11.14
CA ILE A 139 6.38 -10.51 11.30
C ILE A 139 6.86 -11.69 10.43
N SER A 140 6.72 -12.92 10.94
CA SER A 140 7.01 -14.14 10.18
C SER A 140 5.74 -14.93 9.83
N VAL A 141 5.71 -15.52 8.64
CA VAL A 141 4.62 -16.36 8.12
C VAL A 141 5.20 -17.72 7.73
N ALA A 142 4.62 -18.81 8.23
CA ALA A 142 5.00 -20.17 7.83
C ALA A 142 4.50 -20.45 6.40
N ILE A 143 5.32 -21.13 5.59
CA ILE A 143 4.97 -21.50 4.21
C ILE A 143 4.98 -23.03 4.06
N GLY A 144 6.08 -23.69 4.42
CA GLY A 144 6.20 -25.16 4.37
C GLY A 144 6.00 -25.75 2.97
N ALA A 145 6.40 -25.05 1.91
CA ALA A 145 6.14 -25.46 0.53
C ALA A 145 7.18 -24.96 -0.49
N ASN A 146 7.39 -25.74 -1.55
CA ASN A 146 8.08 -25.28 -2.77
C ASN A 146 7.18 -24.33 -3.59
N ALA A 147 7.76 -23.25 -4.09
CA ALA A 147 7.10 -22.29 -4.98
C ALA A 147 8.04 -21.82 -6.09
N ASP A 148 7.53 -21.60 -7.31
CA ASP A 148 8.24 -20.85 -8.36
C ASP A 148 8.03 -19.35 -8.21
N MET A 149 6.83 -18.96 -7.77
CA MET A 149 6.39 -17.57 -7.65
C MET A 149 5.63 -17.37 -6.33
N LEU A 150 5.76 -16.17 -5.77
CA LEU A 150 4.96 -15.68 -4.66
C LEU A 150 4.22 -14.41 -5.11
N TYR A 151 2.95 -14.28 -4.72
CA TYR A 151 2.08 -13.18 -5.07
C TYR A 151 1.56 -12.52 -3.80
N PHE A 152 1.83 -11.23 -3.63
CA PHE A 152 1.46 -10.44 -2.46
C PHE A 152 0.33 -9.50 -2.83
N MET A 153 -0.80 -9.55 -2.11
CA MET A 153 -1.81 -8.51 -2.15
C MET A 153 -1.59 -7.56 -0.96
N HIS A 154 -1.06 -6.37 -1.24
CA HIS A 154 -0.51 -5.46 -0.23
C HIS A 154 -0.70 -3.98 -0.56
N ALA A 155 -0.45 -3.13 0.44
CA ALA A 155 -0.40 -1.68 0.29
C ALA A 155 0.54 -1.04 1.35
N ALA A 156 0.75 0.26 1.22
CA ALA A 156 1.55 1.07 2.12
C ALA A 156 0.73 2.19 2.75
N HIS A 157 0.99 2.57 4.00
CA HIS A 157 0.59 3.87 4.53
C HIS A 157 1.82 4.74 4.75
N VAL A 158 1.84 5.92 4.12
CA VAL A 158 2.96 6.85 4.14
C VAL A 158 2.48 8.11 4.85
N PRO A 159 2.92 8.40 6.08
CA PRO A 159 2.50 9.58 6.81
C PRO A 159 2.77 10.87 6.05
N GLY A 160 1.77 11.76 6.01
CA GLY A 160 1.85 13.01 5.26
C GLY A 160 1.85 12.85 3.74
N TRP A 161 1.61 11.63 3.21
CA TRP A 161 1.41 11.42 1.79
C TRP A 161 0.26 12.29 1.28
N LYS A 162 0.47 12.86 0.10
CA LYS A 162 -0.54 13.58 -0.64
C LYS A 162 -0.58 12.96 -2.04
N PRO A 163 -1.77 12.80 -2.64
CA PRO A 163 -1.83 12.55 -4.07
C PRO A 163 -1.02 13.63 -4.77
N ALA A 164 -0.14 13.23 -5.66
CA ALA A 164 0.42 14.16 -6.62
C ALA A 164 -0.77 14.78 -7.38
N SER A 165 -0.98 16.09 -7.23
CA SER A 165 -1.57 16.84 -8.35
C SER A 165 -0.70 16.57 -9.58
N SER A 166 -1.26 16.61 -10.78
CA SER A 166 -0.61 16.18 -12.05
C SER A 166 0.75 16.81 -12.40
N SER A 167 1.26 17.74 -11.59
CA SER A 167 2.63 18.24 -11.55
C SER A 167 3.64 17.38 -10.76
N GLY A 168 3.21 16.31 -10.08
CA GLY A 168 4.04 15.53 -9.15
C GLY A 168 4.62 14.23 -9.73
N GLU A 169 4.27 13.85 -10.96
CA GLU A 169 4.89 12.71 -11.65
C GLU A 169 6.41 12.92 -11.82
N GLU A 170 6.85 14.17 -12.07
CA GLU A 170 8.28 14.53 -12.16
C GLU A 170 9.06 14.25 -10.86
N ALA A 171 8.40 14.28 -9.70
CA ALA A 171 9.06 14.03 -8.41
C ALA A 171 9.32 12.55 -8.14
N LEU A 172 8.48 11.63 -8.63
CA LEU A 172 8.76 10.19 -8.59
C LEU A 172 9.61 9.72 -9.77
N ALA A 173 9.54 10.37 -10.94
CA ALA A 173 10.33 10.01 -12.12
C ALA A 173 11.86 10.17 -11.93
N HIS A 174 12.29 10.92 -10.91
CA HIS A 174 13.70 11.20 -10.63
C HIS A 174 14.18 10.79 -9.23
N ALA A 175 13.31 10.20 -8.40
CA ALA A 175 13.69 9.67 -7.10
C ALA A 175 14.00 8.18 -7.20
N GLU A 176 15.09 7.73 -6.56
CA GLU A 176 15.25 6.30 -6.25
C GLU A 176 14.08 5.87 -5.36
N PHE A 177 13.28 4.91 -5.81
CA PHE A 177 12.14 4.40 -5.04
C PHE A 177 12.64 3.85 -3.70
N PRO A 178 12.23 4.42 -2.54
CA PRO A 178 12.78 3.99 -1.26
C PRO A 178 12.26 2.61 -0.88
N ILE A 179 13.11 1.80 -0.25
CA ILE A 179 12.70 0.50 0.30
C ILE A 179 11.69 0.75 1.42
N LEU A 180 10.49 0.19 1.27
CA LEU A 180 9.45 0.22 2.31
C LEU A 180 9.58 -0.97 3.25
N ALA A 181 9.85 -2.15 2.70
CA ALA A 181 9.95 -3.40 3.44
C ALA A 181 10.94 -4.36 2.77
N LEU A 182 11.45 -5.30 3.55
CA LEU A 182 12.23 -6.45 3.09
C LEU A 182 11.40 -7.71 3.30
N VAL A 183 11.32 -8.57 2.28
CA VAL A 183 10.76 -9.93 2.38
C VAL A 183 11.90 -10.92 2.32
N ARG A 184 12.15 -11.62 3.42
CA ARG A 184 13.19 -12.64 3.53
C ARG A 184 12.56 -14.02 3.39
N LEU A 185 12.94 -14.74 2.33
CA LEU A 185 12.61 -16.15 2.13
C LEU A 185 13.59 -16.98 2.95
N HIS A 186 13.12 -17.73 3.93
CA HIS A 186 13.90 -18.74 4.65
C HIS A 186 13.64 -20.11 4.05
N TYR A 187 14.71 -20.84 3.70
CA TYR A 187 14.62 -22.19 3.13
C TYR A 187 14.84 -23.26 4.19
N ASP A 188 14.38 -24.47 3.89
CA ASP A 188 14.60 -25.69 4.68
C ASP A 188 16.07 -25.98 5.01
N ASP A 189 16.99 -25.67 4.09
CA ASP A 189 18.44 -25.82 4.24
C ASP A 189 19.11 -24.75 5.13
N GLY A 190 18.32 -23.86 5.74
CA GLY A 190 18.78 -22.80 6.64
C GLY A 190 19.37 -21.57 5.94
N THR A 191 19.45 -21.57 4.60
CA THR A 191 19.80 -20.37 3.83
C THR A 191 18.61 -19.41 3.73
N HIS A 192 18.87 -18.20 3.22
CA HIS A 192 17.82 -17.23 2.96
C HIS A 192 18.10 -16.35 1.74
N HIS A 193 17.06 -15.65 1.26
CA HIS A 193 17.16 -14.61 0.23
C HIS A 193 16.31 -13.40 0.62
N ASP A 194 16.88 -12.19 0.51
CA ASP A 194 16.21 -10.94 0.84
C ASP A 194 15.74 -10.23 -0.43
N HIS A 195 14.43 -10.01 -0.55
CA HIS A 195 13.81 -9.23 -1.63
C HIS A 195 13.31 -7.87 -1.11
N PRO A 196 13.85 -6.73 -1.60
CA PRO A 196 13.42 -5.41 -1.20
C PRO A 196 12.19 -4.91 -1.96
N LEU A 197 11.10 -4.64 -1.23
CA LEU A 197 9.89 -4.00 -1.75
C LEU A 197 10.04 -2.47 -1.71
N HIS A 198 10.03 -1.84 -2.89
CA HIS A 198 10.21 -0.41 -3.05
C HIS A 198 8.87 0.33 -3.18
N LEU A 199 8.70 1.40 -2.41
CA LEU A 199 7.52 2.26 -2.44
C LEU A 199 7.40 2.96 -3.80
N GLY A 200 6.24 2.87 -4.44
CA GLY A 200 5.97 3.45 -5.76
C GLY A 200 6.41 2.57 -6.95
N ARG A 201 7.10 1.44 -6.70
CA ARG A 201 7.50 0.49 -7.75
C ARG A 201 6.87 -0.89 -7.56
N ASP A 202 7.04 -1.46 -6.36
CA ASP A 202 6.58 -2.80 -6.01
C ASP A 202 5.33 -2.74 -5.11
N VAL A 203 5.17 -1.67 -4.33
CA VAL A 203 4.04 -1.45 -3.43
C VAL A 203 3.69 0.04 -3.37
N GLY A 204 2.40 0.37 -3.40
CA GLY A 204 1.91 1.75 -3.47
C GLY A 204 1.17 2.17 -2.22
N HIS A 205 0.94 3.48 -2.06
CA HIS A 205 0.08 3.98 -1.00
C HIS A 205 -1.34 3.43 -1.16
N TRP A 206 -2.02 3.14 -0.05
CA TRP A 206 -3.36 2.54 -0.04
C TRP A 206 -4.45 3.53 -0.44
N LEU A 207 -4.19 4.84 -0.37
CA LEU A 207 -4.99 5.84 -1.06
C LEU A 207 -4.34 6.20 -2.39
N GLN A 208 -5.15 6.36 -3.44
CA GLN A 208 -4.75 6.93 -4.72
C GLN A 208 -5.79 7.94 -5.22
N PRO A 209 -5.39 8.94 -6.03
CA PRO A 209 -6.32 9.81 -6.74
C PRO A 209 -7.07 9.03 -7.83
N GLU A 210 -8.10 9.64 -8.41
CA GLU A 210 -8.69 9.16 -9.65
C GLU A 210 -7.81 9.50 -10.89
N PRO A 211 -7.61 8.57 -11.84
CA PRO A 211 -7.89 7.14 -11.75
C PRO A 211 -6.81 6.40 -10.95
N PRO A 212 -7.17 5.35 -10.18
CA PRO A 212 -6.18 4.49 -9.54
C PRO A 212 -5.35 3.76 -10.60
N ALA A 213 -4.04 3.65 -10.36
CA ALA A 213 -3.06 3.20 -11.34
C ALA A 213 -2.23 2.01 -10.83
N PRO A 214 -1.81 1.09 -11.72
CA PRO A 214 -0.81 0.08 -11.40
C PRO A 214 0.58 0.72 -11.20
N LEU A 215 1.51 -0.07 -10.66
CA LEU A 215 2.91 0.31 -10.48
C LEU A 215 3.81 -0.49 -11.44
N PRO A 216 5.04 -0.02 -11.72
CA PRO A 216 5.96 -0.70 -12.63
C PRO A 216 6.13 -2.21 -12.40
N ASN A 217 6.12 -2.68 -11.14
CA ASN A 217 6.27 -4.10 -10.78
C ASN A 217 5.04 -4.68 -10.05
N ALA A 218 3.90 -3.99 -10.02
CA ALA A 218 2.72 -4.48 -9.32
C ALA A 218 1.41 -4.07 -10.01
N ALA A 219 0.58 -5.06 -10.33
CA ALA A 219 -0.73 -4.82 -10.93
C ALA A 219 -1.71 -4.25 -9.91
N LEU A 220 -2.72 -3.52 -10.38
CA LEU A 220 -3.85 -3.09 -9.53
C LEU A 220 -4.67 -4.34 -9.13
N ALA A 221 -4.60 -4.75 -7.87
CA ALA A 221 -5.29 -5.94 -7.39
C ALA A 221 -6.76 -5.66 -7.10
N TRP A 222 -7.06 -4.51 -6.49
CA TRP A 222 -8.40 -4.06 -6.18
C TRP A 222 -8.39 -2.55 -5.96
N ALA A 223 -9.48 -1.89 -6.32
CA ALA A 223 -9.71 -0.49 -5.99
C ALA A 223 -11.18 -0.26 -5.64
N HIS A 224 -11.45 0.72 -4.78
CA HIS A 224 -12.80 1.17 -4.44
C HIS A 224 -12.84 2.67 -4.17
N ARG A 225 -13.77 3.39 -4.80
CA ARG A 225 -13.95 4.84 -4.60
C ARG A 225 -14.64 5.09 -3.27
N PHE A 226 -14.14 6.02 -2.46
CA PHE A 226 -14.86 6.49 -1.28
C PHE A 226 -16.05 7.37 -1.68
N ARG A 227 -17.16 7.30 -0.93
CA ARG A 227 -18.34 8.15 -1.19
C ARG A 227 -18.15 9.53 -0.57
N GLU A 228 -17.36 9.57 0.49
CA GLU A 228 -17.04 10.69 1.36
C GLU A 228 -15.94 11.58 0.75
N GLN A 229 -15.12 11.02 -0.15
CA GLN A 229 -14.03 11.71 -0.84
C GLN A 229 -14.03 11.31 -2.32
N GLU A 230 -14.80 12.05 -3.14
CA GLU A 230 -15.11 11.69 -4.54
C GLU A 230 -13.88 11.36 -5.41
N SER A 231 -12.74 12.02 -5.16
CA SER A 231 -11.49 11.88 -5.91
C SER A 231 -10.48 10.89 -5.32
N ALA A 232 -10.84 10.13 -4.28
CA ALA A 232 -9.94 9.17 -3.63
C ALA A 232 -10.44 7.72 -3.75
N PHE A 233 -9.50 6.83 -4.00
CA PHE A 233 -9.70 5.39 -4.06
C PHE A 233 -8.88 4.69 -2.98
N ALA A 234 -9.51 3.76 -2.26
CA ALA A 234 -8.81 2.67 -1.60
C ALA A 234 -8.18 1.77 -2.67
N VAL A 235 -6.92 1.37 -2.50
CA VAL A 235 -6.16 0.60 -3.49
C VAL A 235 -5.31 -0.48 -2.82
N LEU A 236 -5.34 -1.68 -3.42
CA LEU A 236 -4.41 -2.77 -3.15
C LEU A 236 -3.65 -3.13 -4.42
N HIS A 237 -2.36 -3.44 -4.26
CA HIS A 237 -1.48 -3.86 -5.35
C HIS A 237 -1.18 -5.36 -5.27
N SER A 238 -0.95 -5.97 -6.43
CA SER A 238 -0.55 -7.37 -6.60
C SER A 238 0.88 -7.42 -7.14
N HIS A 239 1.86 -7.61 -6.25
CA HIS A 239 3.25 -7.81 -6.62
C HIS A 239 3.59 -9.30 -6.78
N ALA A 240 4.35 -9.63 -7.82
CA ALA A 240 4.81 -10.99 -8.10
C ALA A 240 6.33 -11.09 -7.91
N LEU A 241 6.77 -11.99 -7.02
CA LEU A 241 8.17 -12.31 -6.76
C LEU A 241 8.49 -13.71 -7.28
N ARG A 242 9.56 -13.82 -8.08
CA ARG A 242 10.15 -15.11 -8.44
C ARG A 242 10.94 -15.66 -7.26
N ASN A 243 10.70 -16.92 -6.87
CA ASN A 243 11.59 -17.64 -5.98
C ASN A 243 12.93 -17.91 -6.71
N PRO A 244 14.09 -17.48 -6.20
CA PRO A 244 15.39 -17.78 -6.81
C PRO A 244 15.82 -19.24 -6.62
N ARG A 245 15.19 -20.01 -5.72
CA ARG A 245 15.45 -21.43 -5.44
C ARG A 245 14.15 -22.25 -5.45
N PRO A 246 13.50 -22.44 -6.61
CA PRO A 246 12.23 -23.17 -6.70
C PRO A 246 12.35 -24.66 -6.32
N ASP A 247 13.56 -25.22 -6.41
CA ASP A 247 13.91 -26.57 -5.96
C ASP A 247 13.86 -26.75 -4.43
N ARG A 248 13.79 -25.64 -3.67
CA ARG A 248 13.79 -25.65 -2.20
C ARG A 248 12.45 -25.32 -1.61
N GLU A 249 12.16 -25.97 -0.49
CA GLU A 249 11.01 -25.64 0.32
C GLU A 249 11.28 -24.29 0.99
N ILE A 250 10.35 -23.35 0.84
CA ILE A 250 10.34 -22.14 1.65
C ILE A 250 9.73 -22.55 2.99
N HIS A 251 10.53 -22.56 4.04
CA HIS A 251 10.07 -22.83 5.40
C HIS A 251 9.15 -21.70 5.88
N SER A 252 9.61 -20.45 5.72
CA SER A 252 8.88 -19.26 6.18
C SER A 252 9.31 -17.99 5.45
N LEU A 253 8.43 -16.99 5.43
CA LEU A 253 8.78 -15.61 5.08
C LEU A 253 8.92 -14.76 6.34
N GLU A 254 9.96 -13.94 6.44
CA GLU A 254 10.04 -12.81 7.37
C GLU A 254 9.79 -11.52 6.59
N PHE A 255 8.77 -10.76 6.97
CA PHE A 255 8.54 -9.39 6.52
C PHE A 255 9.11 -8.45 7.57
N ARG A 256 9.91 -7.47 7.18
CA ARG A 256 10.46 -6.46 8.09
C ARG A 256 10.60 -5.08 7.48
N LEU A 257 10.50 -4.04 8.30
CA LEU A 257 10.87 -2.68 7.91
C LEU A 257 12.41 -2.54 7.82
N PRO A 258 12.93 -1.69 6.93
CA PRO A 258 14.34 -1.33 6.92
C PRO A 258 14.77 -0.68 8.26
N PRO A 259 16.04 -0.83 8.69
CA PRO A 259 16.51 -0.30 9.97
C PRO A 259 16.80 1.21 9.97
N GLU A 260 17.12 1.80 8.81
CA GLU A 260 17.64 3.18 8.71
C GLU A 260 16.55 4.22 8.42
N ILE A 261 15.84 4.06 7.32
CA ILE A 261 14.81 5.00 6.85
C ILE A 261 13.52 4.20 6.66
N ARG A 262 12.50 4.50 7.47
CA ARG A 262 11.16 3.87 7.42
C ARG A 262 10.17 4.85 6.77
N PRO A 263 9.98 4.82 5.43
CA PRO A 263 9.18 5.83 4.72
C PRO A 263 7.67 5.68 4.95
N GLY A 264 7.21 4.56 5.52
CA GLY A 264 5.82 4.28 5.79
C GLY A 264 5.63 2.94 6.48
N ALA A 265 4.40 2.65 6.88
CA ALA A 265 3.95 1.34 7.29
C ALA A 265 3.65 0.46 6.07
N TYR A 266 3.88 -0.85 6.21
CA TYR A 266 3.61 -1.86 5.19
C TYR A 266 2.44 -2.76 5.64
N ALA A 267 1.51 -3.07 4.74
CA ALA A 267 0.38 -3.96 5.01
C ALA A 267 0.24 -5.08 3.97
N LEU A 268 0.19 -6.34 4.42
CA LEU A 268 -0.12 -7.53 3.61
C LEU A 268 -1.51 -8.07 3.99
N LEU A 269 -2.38 -8.28 3.00
CA LEU A 269 -3.75 -8.76 3.20
C LEU A 269 -3.98 -10.17 2.68
N ALA A 270 -3.22 -10.60 1.67
CA ALA A 270 -3.22 -11.98 1.21
C ALA A 270 -1.88 -12.37 0.58
N LEU A 271 -1.53 -13.64 0.70
CA LEU A 271 -0.35 -14.24 0.12
C LEU A 271 -0.75 -15.52 -0.63
N THR A 272 -0.24 -15.67 -1.84
CA THR A 272 -0.47 -16.86 -2.67
C THR A 272 0.85 -17.32 -3.25
N ILE A 273 1.17 -18.60 -3.13
CA ILE A 273 2.29 -19.21 -3.83
C ILE A 273 1.80 -19.89 -5.12
N ALA A 274 2.68 -20.01 -6.10
CA ALA A 274 2.40 -20.78 -7.31
C ALA A 274 3.59 -21.65 -7.70
N ARG A 275 3.29 -22.81 -8.30
CA ARG A 275 4.26 -23.83 -8.70
C ARG A 275 3.85 -24.44 -10.05
N SER A 276 4.85 -24.70 -10.88
CA SER A 276 4.76 -25.44 -12.14
C SER A 276 4.35 -26.89 -11.88
N PRO A 277 3.55 -27.51 -12.77
CA PRO A 277 2.85 -28.76 -12.49
C PRO A 277 3.72 -30.01 -12.43
#